data_AF-A0A520A278-F1
#
_entry.id   AF-A0A520A278-F1
#
_cell.length_a   1.000
_cell.length_b   1.000
_cell.length_c   1.000
_cell.angle_alpha   90.00
_cell.angle_beta   90.00
_cell.angle_gamma   90.00
#
_symmetry.space_group_name_H-M   'P 1'
#
loop_
_entity.id
_entity.type
_entity.pdbx_description
1 polymer ?
#
loop_
_entity_poly.entity_id
_entity_poly.type
_entity_poly.pdbx_seq_one_letter_code
_entity_poly.pdbx_strand_id
1 'polypeptide(L)'
;MMNTSRSFSFLIVLTFWIFPSAVNAQDVKNNQADSIVTRMILIGDAGEMDMQQGGVINHASANVLKGKTTVFYLGDNIYPRGMGLAGSKEEQETKDIITSQYKPFRELSAPVYFIPGNHDWDKSGPLGLAKIQRQGAFLKEQNDSGLGLVPLNGCPGPYEISIGKDLVVLAFDSEWWLFPYDKKNPKGVCECNTEDEVISKFKQLFEKNRGKTIVLASHHPFQTYGSHGGYFSWKDHIFPLTAINHNLYIPLPVVGSLYPLLRTVFVNPEDQAHKSYKMMISRVDAVFKGYDKLVHIAGHDHGLQFIKNEQIQVVSGSGAKHSYVRKGKDAKYASTKPGYVIMDRLINNYVRFTYYAQTDGKFEKVFNTECKL
;
A
#
# COMPACT_ATOMS: atom_id res chain seq x y z
N MET A 1 56.16 16.79 -83.76
CA MET A 1 55.74 15.52 -83.12
C MET A 1 55.82 15.73 -81.62
N MET A 2 54.70 16.08 -80.99
CA MET A 2 54.61 16.39 -79.56
C MET A 2 54.19 15.16 -78.77
N ASN A 3 54.95 14.89 -77.72
CA ASN A 3 54.88 13.72 -76.85
C ASN A 3 53.98 14.07 -75.65
N THR A 4 52.87 13.36 -75.45
CA THR A 4 52.00 13.52 -74.27
C THR A 4 52.05 12.25 -73.43
N SER A 5 52.71 12.32 -72.27
CA SER A 5 52.63 11.29 -71.23
C SER A 5 51.35 11.50 -70.40
N ARG A 6 50.61 10.42 -70.14
CA ARG A 6 49.47 10.39 -69.22
C ARG A 6 49.93 9.84 -67.88
N SER A 7 49.85 10.65 -66.81
CA SER A 7 49.93 10.16 -65.43
C SER A 7 48.57 9.63 -64.99
N PHE A 8 48.55 8.40 -64.47
CA PHE A 8 47.41 7.83 -63.74
C PHE A 8 47.61 8.10 -62.24
N SER A 9 46.71 8.87 -61.63
CA SER A 9 46.61 8.99 -60.17
C SER A 9 45.65 7.92 -59.64
N PHE A 10 46.16 7.01 -58.80
CA PHE A 10 45.35 6.10 -58.00
C PHE A 10 44.75 6.85 -56.81
N LEU A 11 43.41 6.92 -56.74
CA LEU A 11 42.67 7.44 -55.59
C LEU A 11 42.37 6.27 -54.64
N ILE A 12 43.00 6.25 -53.46
CA ILE A 12 42.69 5.28 -52.40
C ILE A 12 41.45 5.81 -51.65
N VAL A 13 40.33 5.11 -51.76
CA VAL A 13 39.12 5.37 -50.97
C VAL A 13 39.15 4.47 -49.73
N LEU A 14 39.47 5.06 -48.56
CA LEU A 14 39.35 4.39 -47.26
C LEU A 14 37.89 4.46 -46.79
N THR A 15 37.17 3.35 -46.89
CA THR A 15 35.85 3.19 -46.26
C THR A 15 36.03 2.85 -44.78
N PHE A 16 35.75 3.82 -43.90
CA PHE A 16 35.62 3.60 -42.47
C PHE A 16 34.29 2.88 -42.18
N TRP A 17 34.37 1.62 -41.73
CA TRP A 17 33.26 0.91 -41.12
C TRP A 17 33.08 1.41 -39.69
N ILE A 18 32.02 2.19 -39.44
CA ILE A 18 31.60 2.54 -38.09
C ILE A 18 30.88 1.32 -37.51
N PHE A 19 31.56 0.59 -36.63
CA PHE A 19 30.91 -0.43 -35.79
C PHE A 19 30.00 0.30 -34.78
N PRO A 20 28.71 -0.07 -34.65
CA PRO A 20 27.90 0.41 -33.55
C PRO A 20 28.46 -0.20 -32.26
N SER A 21 28.97 0.67 -31.39
CA SER A 21 29.42 0.30 -30.04
C SER A 21 28.30 -0.46 -29.33
N ALA A 22 28.60 -1.67 -28.88
CA ALA A 22 27.71 -2.44 -28.02
C ALA A 22 27.45 -1.63 -26.73
N VAL A 23 26.22 -1.15 -26.58
CA VAL A 23 25.74 -0.62 -25.30
C VAL A 23 25.72 -1.78 -24.32
N ASN A 24 26.62 -1.75 -23.33
CA ASN A 24 26.68 -2.73 -22.27
C ASN A 24 25.34 -2.75 -21.52
N ALA A 25 24.76 -3.94 -21.32
CA ALA A 25 23.53 -4.14 -20.54
C ALA A 25 23.65 -3.69 -19.06
N GLN A 26 24.86 -3.37 -18.59
CA GLN A 26 25.12 -2.80 -17.27
C GLN A 26 24.80 -1.30 -17.16
N ASP A 27 24.81 -0.54 -18.27
CA ASP A 27 24.53 0.91 -18.22
C ASP A 27 23.03 1.24 -18.12
N VAL A 28 22.15 0.28 -18.40
CA VAL A 28 20.68 0.49 -18.35
C VAL A 28 20.16 0.48 -16.89
N LYS A 29 20.86 -0.15 -15.95
CA LYS A 29 20.43 -0.19 -14.53
C LYS A 29 20.76 1.09 -13.75
N ASN A 30 21.79 1.85 -14.12
CA ASN A 30 22.23 3.02 -13.35
C ASN A 30 21.42 4.30 -13.64
N ASN A 31 20.93 4.51 -14.87
CA ASN A 31 20.16 5.73 -15.19
C ASN A 31 18.77 5.83 -14.53
N GLN A 32 18.21 4.72 -14.05
CA GLN A 32 16.87 4.74 -13.47
C GLN A 32 16.87 5.24 -12.02
N ALA A 33 17.91 4.96 -11.24
CA ALA A 33 18.03 5.38 -9.83
C ALA A 33 18.32 6.88 -9.67
N ASP A 34 19.04 7.48 -10.63
CA ASP A 34 19.36 8.91 -10.63
C ASP A 34 18.12 9.79 -10.91
N SER A 35 17.08 9.22 -11.53
CA SER A 35 15.82 9.93 -11.76
C SER A 35 14.89 9.98 -10.54
N ILE A 36 15.13 9.18 -9.49
CA ILE A 36 14.25 9.05 -8.33
C ILE A 36 14.62 10.09 -7.26
N VAL A 37 13.65 10.93 -6.88
CA VAL A 37 13.77 11.95 -5.83
C VAL A 37 13.44 11.34 -4.47
N THR A 38 12.29 10.69 -4.35
CA THR A 38 11.86 9.94 -3.16
C THR A 38 11.21 8.63 -3.57
N ARG A 39 11.27 7.64 -2.68
CA ARG A 39 10.69 6.32 -2.84
C ARG A 39 9.82 6.00 -1.64
N MET A 40 8.62 5.50 -1.90
CA MET A 40 7.78 4.88 -0.89
C MET A 40 7.61 3.40 -1.20
N ILE A 41 7.88 2.56 -0.22
CA ILE A 41 7.57 1.12 -0.27
C ILE A 41 6.28 0.91 0.50
N LEU A 42 5.28 0.34 -0.14
CA LEU A 42 3.93 0.16 0.37
C LEU A 42 3.67 -1.34 0.56
N ILE A 43 3.38 -1.75 1.79
CA ILE A 43 3.11 -3.13 2.16
C ILE A 43 1.85 -3.12 3.03
N GLY A 44 0.91 -4.02 2.84
CA GLY A 44 -0.28 -4.16 3.69
C GLY A 44 -0.46 -5.63 4.06
N ASP A 45 -1.20 -5.88 5.14
CA ASP A 45 -1.68 -7.22 5.48
C ASP A 45 -0.51 -8.19 5.71
N ALA A 46 0.55 -7.73 6.36
CA ALA A 46 1.80 -8.44 6.61
C ALA A 46 1.90 -8.99 8.05
N GLY A 47 0.78 -9.06 8.77
CA GLY A 47 0.74 -9.42 10.19
C GLY A 47 0.92 -10.90 10.55
N GLU A 48 1.46 -11.73 9.65
CA GLU A 48 1.93 -13.07 9.99
C GLU A 48 3.46 -13.09 10.06
N MET A 49 4.09 -14.22 10.37
CA MET A 49 5.55 -14.41 10.27
C MET A 49 5.83 -15.73 9.53
N ASP A 50 5.32 -15.83 8.31
CA ASP A 50 5.37 -17.01 7.46
C ASP A 50 6.35 -16.85 6.27
N MET A 51 6.44 -17.87 5.41
CA MET A 51 7.30 -17.82 4.22
C MET A 51 6.88 -16.74 3.22
N GLN A 52 5.58 -16.47 3.12
CA GLN A 52 5.07 -15.45 2.20
C GLN A 52 5.52 -14.05 2.65
N GLN A 53 5.25 -13.72 3.91
CA GLN A 53 5.62 -12.46 4.56
C GLN A 53 7.14 -12.23 4.50
N GLY A 54 7.93 -13.24 4.87
CA GLY A 54 9.39 -13.17 4.80
C GLY A 54 9.89 -12.93 3.37
N GLY A 55 9.28 -13.58 2.37
CA GLY A 55 9.60 -13.36 0.95
C GLY A 55 9.33 -11.92 0.49
N VAL A 56 8.15 -11.38 0.83
CA VAL A 56 7.77 -9.99 0.50
C VAL A 56 8.73 -8.99 1.14
N ILE A 57 8.98 -9.11 2.45
CA ILE A 57 9.85 -8.19 3.19
C ILE A 57 11.29 -8.25 2.70
N ASN A 58 11.83 -9.45 2.46
CA ASN A 58 13.20 -9.62 1.95
C ASN A 58 13.38 -8.99 0.56
N HIS A 59 12.42 -9.17 -0.34
CA HIS A 59 12.50 -8.55 -1.66
C HIS A 59 12.30 -7.02 -1.59
N ALA A 60 11.38 -6.56 -0.74
CA ALA A 60 11.13 -5.13 -0.55
C ALA A 60 12.32 -4.40 0.07
N SER A 61 12.96 -4.95 1.10
CA SER A 61 14.13 -4.35 1.76
C SER A 61 15.32 -4.23 0.81
N ALA A 62 15.50 -5.18 -0.11
CA ALA A 62 16.51 -5.11 -1.18
C ALA A 62 16.28 -3.95 -2.17
N ASN A 63 15.10 -3.34 -2.19
CA ASN A 63 14.77 -2.19 -3.03
C ASN A 63 14.88 -0.83 -2.29
N VAL A 64 15.39 -0.82 -1.05
CA VAL A 64 15.65 0.42 -0.32
C VAL A 64 16.75 1.23 -0.99
N LEU A 65 16.42 2.48 -1.29
CA LEU A 65 17.36 3.53 -1.68
C LEU A 65 17.72 4.37 -0.45
N LYS A 66 18.96 4.26 0.03
CA LYS A 66 19.46 4.96 1.22
C LYS A 66 19.20 6.46 1.14
N GLY A 67 18.59 7.03 2.17
CA GLY A 67 18.26 8.46 2.26
C GLY A 67 17.09 8.93 1.37
N LYS A 68 16.52 8.05 0.53
CA LYS A 68 15.38 8.38 -0.35
C LYS A 68 14.10 7.59 -0.02
N THR A 69 14.22 6.49 0.72
CA THR A 69 13.11 5.53 0.93
C THR A 69 12.42 5.72 2.26
N THR A 70 11.09 5.72 2.23
CA THR A 70 10.20 5.59 3.39
C THR A 70 9.29 4.38 3.17
N VAL A 71 8.98 3.63 4.23
CA VAL A 71 8.17 2.41 4.18
C VAL A 71 6.86 2.67 4.91
N PHE A 72 5.76 2.23 4.31
CA PHE A 72 4.42 2.31 4.87
C PHE A 72 3.82 0.91 4.94
N TYR A 73 3.47 0.49 6.16
CA TYR A 73 2.62 -0.65 6.42
C TYR A 73 1.16 -0.16 6.49
N LEU A 74 0.32 -0.60 5.55
CA LEU A 74 -1.02 -0.09 5.29
C LEU A 74 -2.11 -0.86 6.07
N GLY A 75 -1.85 -1.19 7.32
CA GLY A 75 -2.77 -1.90 8.21
C GLY A 75 -2.68 -3.42 8.18
N ASP A 76 -3.36 -4.00 9.14
CA ASP A 76 -3.32 -5.42 9.51
C ASP A 76 -1.88 -5.88 9.74
N ASN A 77 -1.26 -5.17 10.67
CA ASN A 77 0.14 -5.30 11.04
C ASN A 77 0.38 -6.52 11.92
N ILE A 78 -0.63 -7.00 12.64
CA ILE A 78 -0.56 -8.19 13.50
C ILE A 78 -1.85 -9.01 13.41
N TYR A 79 -1.75 -10.24 12.88
CA TYR A 79 -2.83 -11.22 12.84
C TYR A 79 -2.80 -12.16 14.06
N PRO A 80 -3.95 -12.75 14.46
CA PRO A 80 -5.29 -12.50 13.92
C PRO A 80 -6.01 -11.34 14.62
N ARG A 81 -5.49 -10.77 15.71
CA ARG A 81 -6.22 -9.81 16.55
C ARG A 81 -5.33 -8.73 17.17
N GLY A 82 -4.33 -8.25 16.42
CA GLY A 82 -3.51 -7.15 16.88
C GLY A 82 -2.53 -7.56 17.98
N MET A 83 -1.89 -6.54 18.57
CA MET A 83 -0.87 -6.71 19.59
C MET A 83 -1.41 -7.39 20.85
N GLY A 84 -0.67 -8.36 21.38
CA GLY A 84 -0.96 -9.00 22.66
C GLY A 84 -0.82 -8.03 23.82
N LEU A 85 -1.77 -8.08 24.76
CA LEU A 85 -1.72 -7.28 25.99
C LEU A 85 -0.76 -7.91 27.01
N ALA A 86 -0.31 -7.12 27.99
CA ALA A 86 0.63 -7.58 29.00
C ALA A 86 0.12 -8.85 29.72
N GLY A 87 0.95 -9.90 29.74
CA GLY A 87 0.64 -11.18 30.36
C GLY A 87 -0.27 -12.11 29.54
N SER A 88 -0.66 -11.72 28.33
CA SER A 88 -1.35 -12.60 27.39
C SER A 88 -0.40 -13.65 26.80
N LYS A 89 -0.94 -14.77 26.29
CA LYS A 89 -0.13 -15.87 25.75
C LYS A 89 0.57 -15.46 24.45
N GLU A 90 -0.07 -14.58 23.69
CA GLU A 90 0.34 -14.06 22.39
C GLU A 90 1.27 -12.83 22.50
N GLU A 91 1.57 -12.33 23.70
CA GLU A 91 2.34 -11.08 23.87
C GLU A 91 3.70 -11.13 23.17
N GLN A 92 4.45 -12.23 23.32
CA GLN A 92 5.77 -12.34 22.70
C GLN A 92 5.68 -12.55 21.19
N GLU A 93 4.79 -13.45 20.74
CA GLU A 93 4.60 -13.75 19.32
C GLU A 93 4.23 -12.48 18.52
N THR A 94 3.32 -11.67 19.05
CA THR A 94 2.87 -10.43 18.39
C THR A 94 3.97 -9.35 18.33
N LYS A 95 4.89 -9.31 19.32
CA LYS A 95 6.10 -8.48 19.25
C LYS A 95 7.05 -8.97 18.16
N ASP A 96 7.22 -10.28 18.03
CA ASP A 96 8.10 -10.88 17.02
C ASP A 96 7.56 -10.62 15.59
N ILE A 97 6.24 -10.74 15.40
CA ILE A 97 5.57 -10.43 14.13
C ILE A 97 5.85 -8.99 13.68
N ILE A 98 5.57 -7.99 14.52
CA ILE A 98 5.79 -6.59 14.11
C ILE A 98 7.29 -6.25 14.01
N THR A 99 8.15 -6.90 14.79
CA THR A 99 9.61 -6.75 14.69
C THR A 99 10.15 -7.27 13.36
N SER A 100 9.66 -8.42 12.88
CA SER A 100 10.06 -8.99 11.59
C SER A 100 9.78 -8.05 10.41
N GLN A 101 8.78 -7.18 10.56
CA GLN A 101 8.39 -6.18 9.58
C GLN A 101 9.34 -4.98 9.56
N TYR A 102 9.49 -4.24 10.66
CA TYR A 102 10.26 -2.99 10.59
C TYR A 102 11.77 -3.20 10.55
N LYS A 103 12.30 -4.26 11.20
CA LYS A 103 13.73 -4.39 11.46
C LYS A 103 14.58 -4.40 10.18
N PRO A 104 14.25 -5.16 9.12
CA PRO A 104 15.03 -5.15 7.87
C PRO A 104 15.13 -3.78 7.19
N PHE A 105 14.12 -2.92 7.35
CA PHE A 105 14.13 -1.57 6.76
C PHE A 105 14.85 -0.55 7.67
N ARG A 106 14.68 -0.67 8.98
CA ARG A 106 15.37 0.20 9.96
C ARG A 106 16.88 -0.04 9.97
N GLU A 107 17.34 -1.28 9.79
CA GLU A 107 18.77 -1.59 9.61
C GLU A 107 19.36 -0.90 8.36
N LEU A 108 18.55 -0.65 7.33
CA LEU A 108 18.90 0.12 6.13
C LEU A 108 18.63 1.63 6.28
N SER A 109 18.30 2.09 7.50
CA SER A 109 17.95 3.46 7.85
C SER A 109 16.72 4.04 7.13
N ALA A 110 15.88 3.23 6.49
CA ALA A 110 14.63 3.67 5.87
C ALA A 110 13.55 3.88 6.94
N PRO A 111 12.92 5.07 7.09
CA PRO A 111 11.84 5.26 8.05
C PRO A 111 10.67 4.33 7.77
N VAL A 112 10.00 3.83 8.81
CA VAL A 112 8.89 2.88 8.76
C VAL A 112 7.70 3.44 9.53
N TYR A 113 6.56 3.56 8.85
CA TYR A 113 5.30 3.97 9.43
C TYR A 113 4.27 2.85 9.33
N PHE A 114 3.63 2.52 10.45
CA PHE A 114 2.51 1.59 10.49
C PHE A 114 1.20 2.37 10.56
N ILE A 115 0.24 2.02 9.71
CA ILE A 115 -1.13 2.52 9.74
C ILE A 115 -1.99 1.42 10.38
N PRO A 116 -2.97 1.73 11.25
CA PRO A 116 -3.84 0.72 11.84
C PRO A 116 -4.80 0.10 10.81
N GLY A 117 -4.97 -1.23 10.86
CA GLY A 117 -6.07 -1.94 10.22
C GLY A 117 -7.05 -2.55 11.22
N ASN A 118 -8.11 -3.19 10.72
CA ASN A 118 -9.17 -3.72 11.58
C ASN A 118 -8.69 -4.87 12.45
N HIS A 119 -7.74 -5.68 11.98
CA HIS A 119 -7.12 -6.72 12.81
C HIS A 119 -6.30 -6.15 13.96
N ASP A 120 -5.64 -5.01 13.77
CA ASP A 120 -4.89 -4.33 14.83
C ASP A 120 -5.82 -3.82 15.95
N TRP A 121 -7.06 -3.47 15.58
CA TRP A 121 -8.16 -3.14 16.49
C TRP A 121 -8.90 -4.38 17.03
N ASP A 122 -8.17 -5.42 17.44
CA ASP A 122 -8.74 -6.67 17.96
C ASP A 122 -9.69 -7.38 16.97
N LYS A 123 -9.45 -7.23 15.66
CA LYS A 123 -10.40 -7.64 14.61
C LYS A 123 -11.77 -6.99 14.83
N SER A 124 -11.75 -5.67 14.97
CA SER A 124 -12.88 -4.82 15.34
C SER A 124 -13.57 -5.28 16.64
N GLY A 125 -12.79 -5.79 17.59
CA GLY A 125 -13.25 -6.34 18.87
C GLY A 125 -13.20 -5.33 20.02
N PRO A 126 -13.81 -5.64 21.19
CA PRO A 126 -13.95 -4.68 22.28
C PRO A 126 -12.62 -4.23 22.92
N LEU A 127 -11.53 -4.98 22.71
CA LEU A 127 -10.19 -4.59 23.18
C LEU A 127 -9.41 -3.76 22.17
N GLY A 128 -10.01 -3.39 21.03
CA GLY A 128 -9.31 -2.74 19.92
C GLY A 128 -8.53 -1.48 20.32
N LEU A 129 -9.14 -0.58 21.09
CA LEU A 129 -8.46 0.63 21.57
C LEU A 129 -7.23 0.30 22.43
N ALA A 130 -7.35 -0.66 23.35
CA ALA A 130 -6.24 -1.06 24.22
C ALA A 130 -5.10 -1.70 23.42
N LYS A 131 -5.43 -2.52 22.42
CA LYS A 131 -4.45 -3.20 21.58
C LYS A 131 -3.71 -2.25 20.65
N ILE A 132 -4.40 -1.32 19.99
CA ILE A 132 -3.73 -0.35 19.12
C ILE A 132 -2.84 0.62 19.92
N GLN A 133 -3.27 1.00 21.13
CA GLN A 133 -2.43 1.75 22.06
C GLN A 133 -1.19 0.95 22.49
N ARG A 134 -1.35 -0.35 22.79
CA ARG A 134 -0.24 -1.23 23.14
C ARG A 134 0.76 -1.40 22.00
N GLN A 135 0.29 -1.51 20.75
CA GLN A 135 1.13 -1.55 19.54
C GLN A 135 1.94 -0.25 19.40
N GLY A 136 1.29 0.91 19.52
CA GLY A 136 1.96 2.21 19.49
C GLY A 136 3.00 2.37 20.60
N ALA A 137 2.69 1.91 21.82
CA ALA A 137 3.62 1.90 22.94
C ALA A 137 4.84 1.01 22.67
N PHE A 138 4.64 -0.20 22.14
CA PHE A 138 5.74 -1.11 21.79
C PHE A 138 6.70 -0.50 20.76
N LEU A 139 6.17 0.12 19.70
CA LEU A 139 7.01 0.78 18.70
C LEU A 139 7.78 1.96 19.29
N LYS A 140 7.16 2.71 20.21
CA LYS A 140 7.82 3.81 20.94
C LYS A 140 8.91 3.33 21.90
N GLU A 141 8.73 2.16 22.54
CA GLU A 141 9.73 1.52 23.42
C GLU A 141 11.05 1.23 22.69
N GLN A 142 11.05 1.12 21.35
CA GLN A 142 12.26 0.92 20.56
C GLN A 142 13.16 2.17 20.48
N ASN A 143 12.66 3.33 20.92
CA ASN A 143 13.38 4.61 20.95
C ASN A 143 14.04 4.99 19.60
N ASP A 144 13.33 4.71 18.50
CA ASP A 144 13.77 5.00 17.14
C ASP A 144 12.84 6.04 16.49
N SER A 145 13.37 7.23 16.18
CA SER A 145 12.60 8.33 15.60
C SER A 145 12.11 8.07 14.17
N GLY A 146 12.69 7.10 13.48
CA GLY A 146 12.25 6.66 12.15
C GLY A 146 11.26 5.50 12.19
N LEU A 147 10.70 5.16 13.35
CA LEU A 147 9.76 4.07 13.53
C LEU A 147 8.52 4.56 14.30
N GLY A 148 7.33 4.28 13.78
CA GLY A 148 6.13 4.61 14.54
C GLY A 148 4.81 4.12 13.96
N LEU A 149 3.81 4.02 14.83
CA LEU A 149 2.41 3.92 14.45
C LEU A 149 1.88 5.32 14.14
N VAL A 150 1.13 5.48 13.05
CA VAL A 150 0.53 6.75 12.66
C VAL A 150 -0.92 6.53 12.20
N PRO A 151 -1.90 7.21 12.82
CA PRO A 151 -1.79 8.04 14.02
C PRO A 151 -1.53 7.22 15.30
N LEU A 152 -0.94 7.86 16.32
CA LEU A 152 -0.67 7.25 17.63
C LEU A 152 -1.93 7.18 18.52
N ASN A 153 -1.86 6.36 19.56
CA ASN A 153 -2.82 6.29 20.68
C ASN A 153 -4.28 5.94 20.29
N GLY A 154 -4.50 5.32 19.13
CA GLY A 154 -5.86 5.08 18.62
C GLY A 154 -6.59 6.37 18.23
N CYS A 155 -5.84 7.42 17.89
CA CYS A 155 -6.42 8.66 17.36
C CYS A 155 -6.78 8.51 15.87
N PRO A 156 -7.82 9.19 15.38
CA PRO A 156 -8.24 9.08 13.98
C PRO A 156 -7.27 9.72 12.98
N GLY A 157 -6.46 10.70 13.40
CA GLY A 157 -5.68 11.54 12.49
C GLY A 157 -6.55 12.61 11.80
N PRO A 158 -6.16 13.11 10.62
CA PRO A 158 -4.96 12.74 9.84
C PRO A 158 -3.64 13.19 10.48
N TYR A 159 -2.61 12.36 10.30
CA TYR A 159 -1.22 12.63 10.65
C TYR A 159 -0.43 13.01 9.39
N GLU A 160 0.26 14.14 9.40
CA GLU A 160 1.00 14.68 8.25
C GLU A 160 2.46 14.20 8.25
N ILE A 161 2.91 13.60 7.14
CA ILE A 161 4.28 13.14 6.95
C ILE A 161 4.83 13.79 5.67
N SER A 162 5.83 14.64 5.81
CA SER A 162 6.48 15.28 4.66
C SER A 162 7.45 14.30 3.99
N ILE A 163 7.29 14.08 2.69
CA ILE A 163 8.15 13.22 1.88
C ILE A 163 8.87 14.09 0.84
N GLY A 164 9.99 14.67 1.25
CA GLY A 164 10.66 15.70 0.46
C GLY A 164 9.88 17.00 0.42
N LYS A 165 10.02 17.77 -0.67
CA LYS A 165 9.44 19.12 -0.80
C LYS A 165 8.03 19.13 -1.39
N ASP A 166 7.79 18.27 -2.38
CA ASP A 166 6.60 18.34 -3.25
C ASP A 166 5.61 17.21 -3.02
N LEU A 167 5.82 16.35 -2.01
CA LEU A 167 4.94 15.25 -1.67
C LEU A 167 4.67 15.23 -0.15
N VAL A 168 3.42 15.00 0.21
CA VAL A 168 2.99 14.79 1.60
C VAL A 168 2.11 13.56 1.69
N VAL A 169 2.30 12.77 2.73
CA VAL A 169 1.38 11.68 3.10
C VAL A 169 0.50 12.19 4.24
N LEU A 170 -0.81 12.06 4.08
CA LEU A 170 -1.79 12.26 5.15
C LEU A 170 -2.32 10.88 5.56
N ALA A 171 -1.76 10.33 6.62
CA ALA A 171 -2.13 9.01 7.14
C ALA A 171 -3.27 9.15 8.15
N PHE A 172 -4.31 8.33 8.05
CA PHE A 172 -5.42 8.35 9.01
C PHE A 172 -5.90 6.94 9.34
N ASP A 173 -6.45 6.80 10.53
CA ASP A 173 -7.01 5.53 10.99
C ASP A 173 -8.43 5.39 10.45
N SER A 174 -8.57 4.65 9.35
CA SER A 174 -9.88 4.34 8.77
C SER A 174 -10.70 3.40 9.66
N GLU A 175 -10.06 2.52 10.44
CA GLU A 175 -10.79 1.62 11.33
C GLU A 175 -11.47 2.40 12.45
N TRP A 176 -10.88 3.49 12.93
CA TRP A 176 -11.53 4.38 13.90
C TRP A 176 -12.95 4.81 13.45
N TRP A 177 -13.19 4.99 12.15
CA TRP A 177 -14.51 5.34 11.62
C TRP A 177 -15.50 4.17 11.63
N LEU A 178 -15.01 2.95 11.41
CA LEU A 178 -15.81 1.73 11.26
C LEU A 178 -16.00 0.99 12.59
N PHE A 179 -15.09 1.21 13.53
CA PHE A 179 -15.00 0.50 14.80
C PHE A 179 -16.29 0.65 15.63
N PRO A 180 -16.93 -0.47 16.01
CA PRO A 180 -18.28 -0.48 16.58
C PRO A 180 -18.31 -0.28 18.10
N TYR A 181 -17.16 -0.41 18.78
CA TYR A 181 -17.05 -0.27 20.24
C TYR A 181 -16.59 1.14 20.64
N ASP A 182 -16.48 1.37 21.96
CA ASP A 182 -15.99 2.64 22.47
C ASP A 182 -14.51 2.85 22.09
N LYS A 183 -14.27 3.98 21.44
CA LYS A 183 -12.96 4.45 20.95
C LYS A 183 -12.60 5.82 21.55
N LYS A 184 -13.29 6.22 22.62
CA LYS A 184 -13.00 7.47 23.32
C LYS A 184 -11.66 7.40 24.03
N ASN A 185 -10.77 8.29 23.64
CA ASN A 185 -9.55 8.56 24.38
C ASN A 185 -9.78 9.60 25.48
N PRO A 186 -8.94 9.62 26.54
CA PRO A 186 -8.93 10.71 27.50
C PRO A 186 -8.74 12.07 26.82
N LYS A 187 -9.35 13.11 27.37
CA LYS A 187 -9.28 14.47 26.81
C LYS A 187 -7.83 14.93 26.69
N GLY A 188 -7.45 15.43 25.51
CA GLY A 188 -6.10 15.92 25.23
C GLY A 188 -5.10 14.88 24.72
N VAL A 189 -5.49 13.61 24.62
CA VAL A 189 -4.65 12.56 23.99
C VAL A 189 -4.68 12.68 22.46
N CYS A 190 -5.85 12.96 21.89
CA CYS A 190 -6.04 13.12 20.45
C CYS A 190 -6.40 14.56 20.09
N GLU A 191 -5.81 15.05 19.00
CA GLU A 191 -6.17 16.35 18.40
C GLU A 191 -7.61 16.35 17.87
N CYS A 192 -8.03 15.23 17.25
CA CYS A 192 -9.39 15.03 16.76
C CYS A 192 -10.06 13.89 17.54
N ASN A 193 -11.29 14.11 17.97
CA ASN A 193 -12.11 13.18 18.76
C ASN A 193 -13.49 12.95 18.13
N THR A 194 -13.85 13.71 17.10
CA THR A 194 -15.10 13.58 16.32
C THR A 194 -14.81 13.55 14.83
N GLU A 195 -15.71 12.95 14.03
CA GLU A 195 -15.59 12.95 12.57
C GLU A 195 -15.53 14.37 11.99
N ASP A 196 -16.26 15.34 12.57
CA ASP A 196 -16.25 16.73 12.12
C ASP A 196 -14.89 17.40 12.34
N GLU A 197 -14.24 17.14 13.48
CA GLU A 197 -12.88 17.60 13.75
C GLU A 197 -11.88 16.98 12.77
N VAL A 198 -12.02 15.67 12.47
CA VAL A 198 -11.18 14.99 11.47
C VAL A 198 -11.32 15.64 10.09
N ILE A 199 -12.56 15.91 9.64
CA ILE A 199 -12.81 16.59 8.36
C ILE A 199 -12.28 18.03 8.36
N SER A 200 -12.44 18.75 9.48
CA SER A 200 -11.87 20.10 9.64
C SER A 200 -10.35 20.07 9.53
N LYS A 201 -9.70 19.07 10.16
CA LYS A 201 -8.25 18.88 10.09
C LYS A 201 -7.77 18.51 8.69
N PHE A 202 -8.49 17.64 7.97
CA PHE A 202 -8.21 17.38 6.56
C PHE A 202 -8.26 18.65 5.70
N LYS A 203 -9.29 19.51 5.88
CA LYS A 203 -9.37 20.79 5.18
C LYS A 203 -8.17 21.67 5.48
N GLN A 204 -7.77 21.80 6.76
CA GLN A 204 -6.60 22.58 7.15
C GLN A 204 -5.32 22.06 6.48
N LEU A 205 -5.09 20.74 6.51
CA LEU A 205 -3.89 20.13 5.91
C LEU A 205 -3.91 20.16 4.39
N PHE A 206 -5.09 20.09 3.77
CA PHE A 206 -5.26 20.31 2.34
C PHE A 206 -4.86 21.73 1.97
N GLU A 207 -5.41 22.77 2.61
CA GLU A 207 -5.04 24.17 2.38
C GLU A 207 -3.52 24.39 2.51
N LYS A 208 -2.92 23.84 3.57
CA LYS A 208 -1.48 23.91 3.82
C LYS A 208 -0.65 23.29 2.69
N ASN A 209 -1.16 22.24 2.03
CA ASN A 209 -0.41 21.43 1.06
C ASN A 209 -0.95 21.47 -0.37
N ARG A 210 -1.85 22.41 -0.73
CA ARG A 210 -2.47 22.51 -2.08
C ARG A 210 -1.48 22.45 -3.25
N GLY A 211 -0.23 22.89 -3.07
CA GLY A 211 0.81 22.88 -4.10
C GLY A 211 1.56 21.55 -4.27
N LYS A 212 1.35 20.55 -3.39
CA LYS A 212 2.12 19.29 -3.35
C LYS A 212 1.27 18.10 -3.78
N THR A 213 1.87 17.05 -4.33
CA THR A 213 1.17 15.76 -4.42
C THR A 213 0.75 15.29 -3.03
N ILE A 214 -0.54 15.00 -2.85
CA ILE A 214 -1.09 14.50 -1.59
C ILE A 214 -1.36 13.02 -1.74
N VAL A 215 -0.82 12.24 -0.81
CA VAL A 215 -1.05 10.81 -0.71
C VAL A 215 -1.88 10.54 0.54
N LEU A 216 -3.12 10.10 0.35
CA LEU A 216 -3.99 9.68 1.45
C LEU A 216 -3.70 8.23 1.76
N ALA A 217 -3.28 7.96 3.00
CA ALA A 217 -2.91 6.62 3.44
C ALA A 217 -3.86 6.13 4.53
N SER A 218 -4.52 5.01 4.28
CA SER A 218 -5.44 4.34 5.20
C SER A 218 -5.32 2.84 5.04
N HIS A 219 -5.95 2.06 5.93
CA HIS A 219 -6.06 0.62 5.71
C HIS A 219 -7.16 0.30 4.68
N HIS A 220 -8.33 0.93 4.84
CA HIS A 220 -9.51 0.70 4.01
C HIS A 220 -9.43 1.43 2.65
N PRO A 221 -9.52 0.72 1.50
CA PRO A 221 -9.48 1.34 0.18
C PRO A 221 -10.76 2.12 -0.15
N PHE A 222 -10.63 3.23 -0.87
CA PHE A 222 -11.79 4.02 -1.31
C PHE A 222 -12.40 3.45 -2.59
N GLN A 223 -11.60 2.74 -3.37
CA GLN A 223 -12.02 2.00 -4.53
C GLN A 223 -11.40 0.60 -4.47
N THR A 224 -12.18 -0.44 -4.68
CA THR A 224 -11.64 -1.79 -4.79
C THR A 224 -12.52 -2.68 -5.65
N TYR A 225 -11.88 -3.65 -6.32
CA TYR A 225 -12.52 -4.74 -7.02
C TYR A 225 -12.27 -6.11 -6.37
N GLY A 226 -11.86 -6.11 -5.09
CA GLY A 226 -11.74 -7.33 -4.29
C GLY A 226 -13.00 -7.65 -3.49
N SER A 227 -12.90 -8.68 -2.66
CA SER A 227 -14.04 -9.27 -1.95
C SER A 227 -14.74 -8.32 -0.98
N HIS A 228 -13.99 -7.41 -0.33
CA HIS A 228 -14.55 -6.38 0.56
C HIS A 228 -15.27 -5.25 -0.21
N GLY A 229 -14.98 -5.09 -1.50
CA GLY A 229 -15.77 -4.29 -2.44
C GLY A 229 -17.03 -5.00 -2.96
N GLY A 230 -17.30 -6.23 -2.50
CA GLY A 230 -18.45 -7.04 -2.95
C GLY A 230 -18.18 -7.86 -4.22
N TYR A 231 -16.91 -8.03 -4.63
CA TYR A 231 -16.55 -8.80 -5.82
C TYR A 231 -16.09 -10.21 -5.43
N PHE A 232 -16.93 -11.19 -5.71
CA PHE A 232 -16.70 -12.60 -5.37
C PHE A 232 -16.42 -13.45 -6.61
N SER A 233 -15.69 -14.55 -6.44
CA SER A 233 -15.41 -15.50 -7.52
C SER A 233 -16.59 -16.45 -7.74
N TRP A 234 -16.64 -17.12 -8.89
CA TRP A 234 -17.60 -18.20 -9.14
C TRP A 234 -17.51 -19.31 -8.09
N LYS A 235 -16.31 -19.60 -7.58
CA LYS A 235 -16.11 -20.56 -6.48
C LYS A 235 -16.85 -20.10 -5.22
N ASP A 236 -16.81 -18.81 -4.90
CA ASP A 236 -17.47 -18.28 -3.70
C ASP A 236 -19.00 -18.34 -3.81
N HIS A 237 -19.55 -18.25 -5.02
CA HIS A 237 -20.99 -18.40 -5.28
C HIS A 237 -21.47 -19.86 -5.22
N ILE A 238 -20.61 -20.81 -5.60
CA ILE A 238 -20.96 -22.23 -5.65
C ILE A 238 -20.61 -22.92 -4.33
N PHE A 239 -19.51 -22.54 -3.69
CA PHE A 239 -18.94 -23.14 -2.48
C PHE A 239 -18.68 -22.09 -1.39
N PRO A 240 -19.72 -21.40 -0.89
CA PRO A 240 -19.58 -20.27 0.04
C PRO A 240 -18.89 -20.65 1.37
N LEU A 241 -19.04 -21.91 1.80
CA LEU A 241 -18.45 -22.40 3.06
C LEU A 241 -16.92 -22.48 3.00
N THR A 242 -16.34 -22.43 1.80
CA THR A 242 -14.88 -22.32 1.64
C THR A 242 -14.31 -21.01 2.18
N ALA A 243 -15.14 -19.97 2.33
CA ALA A 243 -14.75 -18.72 2.98
C ALA A 243 -14.64 -18.83 4.51
N ILE A 244 -15.28 -19.84 5.12
CA ILE A 244 -15.21 -20.10 6.58
C ILE A 244 -14.12 -21.14 6.86
N ASN A 245 -14.04 -22.17 6.02
CA ASN A 245 -13.02 -23.20 6.09
C ASN A 245 -12.68 -23.68 4.68
N HIS A 246 -11.43 -23.51 4.27
CA HIS A 246 -10.95 -23.84 2.92
C HIS A 246 -11.19 -25.29 2.49
N ASN A 247 -11.48 -26.21 3.41
CA ASN A 247 -11.76 -27.62 3.12
C ASN A 247 -13.26 -27.91 2.86
N LEU A 248 -14.17 -26.95 3.11
CA LEU A 248 -15.62 -27.14 2.96
C LEU A 248 -16.11 -26.88 1.53
N TYR A 249 -15.74 -27.76 0.59
CA TYR A 249 -16.22 -27.76 -0.80
C TYR A 249 -17.63 -28.37 -0.94
N ILE A 250 -18.60 -27.79 -0.25
CA ILE A 250 -20.00 -28.22 -0.33
C ILE A 250 -20.71 -27.30 -1.32
N PRO A 251 -21.16 -27.81 -2.49
CA PRO A 251 -21.85 -26.99 -3.47
C PRO A 251 -23.22 -26.61 -2.91
N LEU A 252 -23.45 -25.32 -2.73
CA LEU A 252 -24.73 -24.76 -2.32
C LEU A 252 -25.22 -23.80 -3.41
N PRO A 253 -25.62 -24.27 -4.60
CA PRO A 253 -26.28 -23.40 -5.57
C PRO A 253 -27.58 -22.84 -4.95
N VAL A 254 -27.95 -21.60 -5.28
CA VAL A 254 -29.10 -20.85 -4.72
C VAL A 254 -28.88 -20.35 -3.28
N VAL A 255 -28.53 -21.21 -2.31
CA VAL A 255 -28.25 -20.81 -0.91
C VAL A 255 -26.84 -20.20 -0.75
N GLY A 256 -25.89 -20.63 -1.57
CA GLY A 256 -24.54 -20.08 -1.61
C GLY A 256 -24.42 -18.80 -2.42
N SER A 257 -25.40 -18.50 -3.28
CA SER A 257 -25.61 -17.14 -3.78
C SER A 257 -26.16 -16.23 -2.69
N LEU A 258 -26.89 -16.79 -1.71
CA LEU A 258 -27.38 -16.08 -0.54
C LEU A 258 -26.24 -15.65 0.39
N TYR A 259 -25.10 -16.34 0.50
CA TYR A 259 -24.02 -15.92 1.42
C TYR A 259 -23.26 -14.65 0.98
N PRO A 260 -22.76 -14.51 -0.27
CA PRO A 260 -22.30 -13.23 -0.81
C PRO A 260 -23.40 -12.16 -0.78
N LEU A 261 -24.66 -12.54 -1.06
CA LEU A 261 -25.80 -11.63 -0.94
C LEU A 261 -26.04 -11.20 0.52
N LEU A 262 -25.91 -12.10 1.49
CA LEU A 262 -26.07 -11.86 2.92
C LEU A 262 -24.92 -11.05 3.48
N ARG A 263 -23.68 -11.22 3.01
CA ARG A 263 -22.59 -10.29 3.33
C ARG A 263 -22.81 -8.91 2.71
N THR A 264 -23.48 -8.87 1.55
CA THR A 264 -23.96 -7.62 0.94
C THR A 264 -25.17 -7.01 1.68
N VAL A 265 -25.95 -7.81 2.42
CA VAL A 265 -27.24 -7.41 3.07
C VAL A 265 -27.10 -7.20 4.60
N PHE A 266 -26.45 -8.13 5.32
CA PHE A 266 -25.94 -7.99 6.69
C PHE A 266 -24.56 -7.37 6.63
N VAL A 267 -24.56 -6.04 6.55
CA VAL A 267 -23.38 -5.31 6.14
C VAL A 267 -22.37 -5.25 7.27
N ASN A 268 -21.24 -5.94 7.10
CA ASN A 268 -20.09 -5.79 7.98
C ASN A 268 -19.53 -4.37 7.83
N PRO A 269 -19.22 -3.62 8.91
CA PRO A 269 -18.53 -2.32 8.81
C PRO A 269 -17.29 -2.33 7.90
N GLU A 270 -16.60 -3.47 7.85
CA GLU A 270 -15.41 -3.73 7.03
C GLU A 270 -15.68 -3.89 5.52
N ASP A 271 -16.95 -3.95 5.09
CA ASP A 271 -17.29 -4.06 3.68
C ASP A 271 -17.74 -2.69 3.13
N GLN A 272 -17.30 -2.31 1.91
CA GLN A 272 -17.60 -1.00 1.31
C GLN A 272 -19.11 -0.70 1.15
N ALA A 273 -19.95 -1.73 1.20
CA ALA A 273 -21.40 -1.56 1.18
C ALA A 273 -21.93 -0.83 2.44
N HIS A 274 -21.17 -0.83 3.56
CA HIS A 274 -21.60 -0.31 4.85
C HIS A 274 -21.82 1.21 4.84
N LYS A 275 -22.81 1.66 5.60
CA LYS A 275 -23.15 3.10 5.69
C LYS A 275 -21.98 3.92 6.24
N SER A 276 -21.32 3.46 7.30
CA SER A 276 -20.19 4.18 7.91
C SER A 276 -18.99 4.27 6.97
N TYR A 277 -18.71 3.20 6.22
CA TYR A 277 -17.63 3.18 5.23
C TYR A 277 -17.93 4.15 4.07
N LYS A 278 -19.13 4.06 3.48
CA LYS A 278 -19.57 5.02 2.45
C LYS A 278 -19.52 6.46 2.93
N MET A 279 -19.89 6.70 4.18
CA MET A 279 -19.84 8.03 4.78
C MET A 279 -18.40 8.52 4.95
N MET A 280 -17.48 7.67 5.45
CA MET A 280 -16.06 8.00 5.54
C MET A 280 -15.49 8.37 4.16
N ILE A 281 -15.67 7.51 3.15
CA ILE A 281 -15.23 7.78 1.77
C ILE A 281 -15.79 9.11 1.28
N SER A 282 -17.11 9.28 1.34
CA SER A 282 -17.78 10.47 0.81
C SER A 282 -17.33 11.75 1.51
N ARG A 283 -17.12 11.73 2.82
CA ARG A 283 -16.75 12.91 3.59
C ARG A 283 -15.28 13.30 3.38
N VAL A 284 -14.39 12.31 3.31
CA VAL A 284 -12.96 12.54 3.08
C VAL A 284 -12.73 12.99 1.63
N ASP A 285 -13.28 12.31 0.62
CA ASP A 285 -13.12 12.68 -0.79
C ASP A 285 -13.68 14.06 -1.10
N ALA A 286 -14.78 14.45 -0.44
CA ALA A 286 -15.36 15.78 -0.60
C ALA A 286 -14.38 16.91 -0.24
N VAL A 287 -13.41 16.67 0.65
CA VAL A 287 -12.37 17.67 0.99
C VAL A 287 -11.45 17.93 -0.21
N PHE A 288 -11.16 16.90 -1.00
CA PHE A 288 -10.20 16.96 -2.11
C PHE A 288 -10.88 17.02 -3.48
N LYS A 289 -12.18 17.34 -3.52
CA LYS A 289 -12.94 17.37 -4.77
C LYS A 289 -12.31 18.32 -5.79
N GLY A 290 -12.03 17.81 -6.98
CA GLY A 290 -11.40 18.55 -8.07
C GLY A 290 -9.88 18.69 -7.95
N TYR A 291 -9.26 18.05 -6.96
CA TYR A 291 -7.81 18.01 -6.83
C TYR A 291 -7.21 16.86 -7.64
N ASP A 292 -6.37 17.18 -8.62
CA ASP A 292 -5.82 16.22 -9.59
C ASP A 292 -4.52 15.52 -9.12
N LYS A 293 -3.91 16.02 -8.03
CA LYS A 293 -2.65 15.51 -7.47
C LYS A 293 -2.86 14.60 -6.26
N LEU A 294 -3.98 13.87 -6.25
CA LEU A 294 -4.39 12.99 -5.15
C LEU A 294 -4.13 11.52 -5.49
N VAL A 295 -3.52 10.79 -4.55
CA VAL A 295 -3.34 9.35 -4.62
C VAL A 295 -3.82 8.72 -3.32
N HIS A 296 -4.71 7.74 -3.41
CA HIS A 296 -5.11 6.90 -2.29
C HIS A 296 -4.23 5.66 -2.25
N ILE A 297 -3.69 5.32 -1.09
CA ILE A 297 -2.94 4.08 -0.86
C ILE A 297 -3.59 3.32 0.31
N ALA A 298 -3.84 2.03 0.11
CA ALA A 298 -4.53 1.18 1.09
C ALA A 298 -4.09 -0.30 1.05
N GLY A 299 -4.45 -1.04 2.10
CA GLY A 299 -4.35 -2.50 2.22
C GLY A 299 -5.73 -3.15 2.17
N HIS A 300 -6.02 -4.02 3.16
CA HIS A 300 -7.33 -4.61 3.52
C HIS A 300 -7.89 -5.62 2.50
N ASP A 301 -7.99 -5.21 1.25
CA ASP A 301 -8.26 -6.14 0.18
C ASP A 301 -7.00 -6.96 -0.06
N HIS A 302 -7.09 -8.26 0.21
CA HIS A 302 -5.94 -9.18 0.16
C HIS A 302 -5.41 -9.39 -1.28
N GLY A 303 -4.84 -8.36 -1.90
CA GLY A 303 -4.42 -8.35 -3.28
C GLY A 303 -3.75 -7.03 -3.68
N LEU A 304 -3.33 -6.96 -4.94
CA LEU A 304 -2.65 -5.83 -5.53
C LEU A 304 -3.52 -5.21 -6.62
N GLN A 305 -3.80 -3.90 -6.53
CA GLN A 305 -4.64 -3.21 -7.51
C GLN A 305 -4.07 -1.83 -7.84
N PHE A 306 -4.15 -1.46 -9.13
CA PHE A 306 -4.02 -0.09 -9.60
C PHE A 306 -5.33 0.31 -10.27
N ILE A 307 -6.07 1.20 -9.63
CA ILE A 307 -7.36 1.69 -10.11
C ILE A 307 -7.21 3.17 -10.44
N LYS A 308 -7.69 3.56 -11.62
CA LYS A 308 -7.60 4.95 -12.07
C LYS A 308 -8.89 5.37 -12.75
N ASN A 309 -9.63 6.23 -12.08
CA ASN A 309 -10.79 6.96 -12.60
C ASN A 309 -10.51 8.48 -12.54
N GLU A 310 -11.32 9.26 -11.82
CA GLU A 310 -11.04 10.65 -11.46
C GLU A 310 -9.83 10.78 -10.51
N GLN A 311 -9.60 9.78 -9.67
CA GLN A 311 -8.50 9.71 -8.72
C GLN A 311 -7.72 8.40 -8.90
N ILE A 312 -6.52 8.36 -8.34
CA ILE A 312 -5.69 7.14 -8.33
C ILE A 312 -5.90 6.43 -7.00
N GLN A 313 -6.20 5.13 -7.06
CA GLN A 313 -6.18 4.23 -5.91
C GLN A 313 -5.17 3.11 -6.15
N VAL A 314 -4.28 2.95 -5.17
CA VAL A 314 -3.33 1.84 -5.05
C VAL A 314 -3.78 0.96 -3.90
N VAL A 315 -3.96 -0.33 -4.16
CA VAL A 315 -4.19 -1.35 -3.12
C VAL A 315 -2.96 -2.26 -3.08
N SER A 316 -2.39 -2.44 -1.90
CA SER A 316 -1.18 -3.21 -1.65
C SER A 316 -1.34 -4.18 -0.47
N GLY A 317 -2.45 -4.92 -0.40
CA GLY A 317 -2.80 -5.76 0.74
C GLY A 317 -2.35 -7.21 0.67
N SER A 318 -1.24 -7.53 -0.01
CA SER A 318 -0.81 -8.94 -0.23
C SER A 318 0.51 -9.30 0.44
N GLY A 319 0.76 -8.78 1.64
CA GLY A 319 1.94 -9.08 2.44
C GLY A 319 1.97 -10.53 2.94
N ALA A 320 0.89 -10.98 3.58
CA ALA A 320 0.74 -12.34 4.14
C ALA A 320 -0.61 -13.00 3.82
N LYS A 321 -1.55 -12.27 3.19
CA LYS A 321 -2.85 -12.79 2.76
C LYS A 321 -3.07 -12.63 1.25
N HIS A 322 -3.96 -13.45 0.72
CA HIS A 322 -4.46 -13.30 -0.65
C HIS A 322 -5.93 -13.73 -0.75
N SER A 323 -6.70 -12.97 -1.53
CA SER A 323 -8.10 -13.24 -1.83
C SER A 323 -8.41 -12.82 -3.27
N TYR A 324 -9.57 -13.24 -3.77
CA TYR A 324 -9.97 -12.96 -5.14
C TYR A 324 -10.07 -11.45 -5.42
N VAL A 325 -9.58 -11.03 -6.58
CA VAL A 325 -9.73 -9.67 -7.12
C VAL A 325 -10.18 -9.76 -8.56
N ARG A 326 -11.21 -8.99 -8.92
CA ARG A 326 -11.70 -8.87 -10.29
C ARG A 326 -10.97 -7.75 -11.02
N LYS A 327 -10.70 -7.94 -12.32
CA LYS A 327 -10.34 -6.81 -13.19
C LYS A 327 -11.61 -6.03 -13.55
N GLY A 328 -11.92 -5.01 -12.74
CA GLY A 328 -13.01 -4.08 -12.99
C GLY A 328 -12.75 -3.09 -14.13
N LYS A 329 -13.74 -2.24 -14.44
CA LYS A 329 -13.68 -1.27 -15.55
C LYS A 329 -12.49 -0.31 -15.44
N ASP A 330 -12.25 0.18 -14.24
CA ASP A 330 -11.21 1.19 -13.98
C ASP A 330 -9.92 0.58 -13.41
N ALA A 331 -9.91 -0.73 -13.13
CA ALA A 331 -8.72 -1.47 -12.73
C ALA A 331 -7.77 -1.64 -13.91
N LYS A 332 -6.67 -0.87 -13.92
CA LYS A 332 -5.60 -1.05 -14.92
C LYS A 332 -4.73 -2.24 -14.58
N TYR A 333 -4.63 -2.59 -13.29
CA TYR A 333 -3.97 -3.79 -12.80
C TYR A 333 -4.72 -4.38 -11.60
N ALA A 334 -4.75 -5.70 -11.51
CA ALA A 334 -5.34 -6.47 -10.43
C ALA A 334 -4.62 -7.83 -10.34
N SER A 335 -4.19 -8.23 -9.15
CA SER A 335 -3.55 -9.53 -8.89
C SER A 335 -3.81 -9.98 -7.46
N THR A 336 -3.92 -11.30 -7.27
CA THR A 336 -4.07 -11.92 -5.95
C THR A 336 -2.75 -12.53 -5.46
N LYS A 337 -1.66 -12.29 -6.19
CA LYS A 337 -0.35 -12.87 -5.86
C LYS A 337 0.30 -12.09 -4.71
N PRO A 338 1.01 -12.78 -3.79
CA PRO A 338 1.79 -12.13 -2.76
C PRO A 338 2.72 -11.09 -3.33
N GLY A 339 2.82 -9.92 -2.69
CA GLY A 339 3.60 -8.82 -3.23
C GLY A 339 3.35 -7.48 -2.57
N TYR A 340 3.90 -6.44 -3.20
CA TYR A 340 3.93 -5.08 -2.66
C TYR A 340 4.08 -4.05 -3.79
N VAL A 341 3.96 -2.77 -3.44
CA VAL A 341 4.05 -1.67 -4.40
C VAL A 341 5.17 -0.70 -4.03
N ILE A 342 5.90 -0.22 -5.03
CA ILE A 342 6.82 0.91 -4.91
C ILE A 342 6.20 2.12 -5.62
N MET A 343 6.13 3.25 -4.92
CA MET A 343 5.77 4.56 -5.48
C MET A 343 7.01 5.46 -5.48
N ASP A 344 7.54 5.74 -6.67
CA ASP A 344 8.69 6.62 -6.87
C ASP A 344 8.25 7.99 -7.36
N ARG A 345 8.73 9.04 -6.69
CA ARG A 345 8.64 10.41 -7.19
C ARG A 345 9.87 10.70 -8.06
N LEU A 346 9.66 11.04 -9.33
CA LEU A 346 10.73 11.26 -10.30
C LEU A 346 11.10 12.74 -10.45
N ILE A 347 12.30 13.05 -10.93
CA ILE A 347 12.76 14.43 -11.10
C ILE A 347 11.90 15.25 -12.08
N ASN A 348 11.23 14.59 -13.03
CA ASN A 348 10.42 15.19 -14.09
C ASN A 348 8.96 15.48 -13.70
N ASN A 349 8.63 15.48 -12.40
CA ASN A 349 7.26 15.66 -11.91
C ASN A 349 6.30 14.47 -12.12
N TYR A 350 6.80 13.32 -12.55
CA TYR A 350 6.00 12.10 -12.58
C TYR A 350 6.10 11.32 -11.26
N VAL A 351 5.06 10.53 -11.02
CA VAL A 351 5.05 9.46 -10.03
C VAL A 351 4.97 8.13 -10.78
N ARG A 352 5.89 7.23 -10.47
CA ARG A 352 5.92 5.87 -10.99
C ARG A 352 5.43 4.90 -9.94
N PHE A 353 4.49 4.04 -10.31
CA PHE A 353 4.03 2.92 -9.50
C PHE A 353 4.56 1.62 -10.09
N THR A 354 5.32 0.87 -9.30
CA THR A 354 5.90 -0.42 -9.68
C THR A 354 5.36 -1.50 -8.75
N TYR A 355 4.73 -2.52 -9.32
CA TYR A 355 4.18 -3.64 -8.56
C TYR A 355 5.10 -4.83 -8.70
N TYR A 356 5.44 -5.42 -7.56
CA TYR A 356 6.16 -6.68 -7.46
C TYR A 356 5.24 -7.75 -6.92
N ALA A 357 5.26 -8.94 -7.53
CA ALA A 357 4.53 -10.08 -7.01
C ALA A 357 5.30 -11.38 -7.24
N GLN A 358 4.96 -12.40 -6.46
CA GLN A 358 5.58 -13.71 -6.55
C GLN A 358 5.05 -14.50 -7.76
N THR A 359 5.93 -14.81 -8.70
CA THR A 359 5.74 -15.66 -9.88
C THR A 359 6.73 -16.81 -9.81
N ASP A 360 6.25 -18.05 -9.82
CA ASP A 360 7.08 -19.27 -9.83
C ASP A 360 8.19 -19.28 -8.76
N GLY A 361 7.82 -18.84 -7.54
CA GLY A 361 8.72 -18.78 -6.39
C GLY A 361 9.66 -17.57 -6.35
N LYS A 362 9.65 -16.67 -7.35
CA LYS A 362 10.48 -15.46 -7.40
C LYS A 362 9.62 -14.21 -7.41
N PHE A 363 10.13 -13.11 -6.86
CA PHE A 363 9.45 -11.82 -6.97
C PHE A 363 9.88 -11.11 -8.25
N GLU A 364 8.92 -10.72 -9.07
CA GLU A 364 9.15 -10.06 -10.35
C GLU A 364 8.31 -8.80 -10.47
N LYS A 365 8.79 -7.84 -11.28
CA LYS A 365 8.00 -6.68 -11.65
C LYS A 365 6.87 -7.11 -12.58
N VAL A 366 5.64 -7.09 -12.07
CA VAL A 366 4.45 -7.59 -12.76
C VAL A 366 3.60 -6.47 -13.37
N PHE A 367 3.75 -5.24 -12.90
CA PHE A 367 3.09 -4.07 -13.48
C PHE A 367 3.89 -2.80 -13.18
N ASN A 368 3.84 -1.83 -14.11
CA ASN A 368 4.48 -0.52 -13.95
C ASN A 368 3.68 0.53 -14.71
N THR A 369 3.46 1.69 -14.10
CA THR A 369 2.83 2.84 -14.74
C THR A 369 3.36 4.15 -14.20
N GLU A 370 3.28 5.21 -15.00
CA GLU A 370 3.67 6.56 -14.61
C GLU A 370 2.48 7.51 -14.76
N CYS A 371 2.30 8.38 -13.78
CA CYS A 371 1.28 9.42 -13.78
C CYS A 371 1.95 10.76 -13.53
N LYS A 372 1.56 11.78 -14.30
CA LYS A 372 1.93 13.16 -14.01
C LYS A 372 1.01 13.67 -12.91
N LEU A 373 1.59 14.10 -11.78
CA LEU A 373 0.89 14.63 -10.61
C LEU A 373 1.49 15.97 -10.20
#